data_AF-A0A1I5DHA6-F1
#
_entry.id   AF-A0A1I5DHA6-F1
#
_cell.length_a   1.000
_cell.length_b   1.000
_cell.length_c   1.000
_cell.angle_alpha   90.00
_cell.angle_beta   90.00
_cell.angle_gamma   90.00
#
_symmetry.space_group_name_H-M   'P 1'
#
loop_
_entity.id
_entity.type
_entity.pdbx_description
1 polymer ?
#
loop_
_entity_poly.entity_id
_entity_poly.type
_entity_poly.pdbx_seq_one_letter_code
_entity_poly.pdbx_strand_id
1 'polypeptide(L)'
;MGEGAGALILEEYEHAKKRGAKIYAELVGASMTADAYHMTSPHPEGLGTAKAMQLALEEAKLNPDELDYLNLHATSTPVGD
;
A
#
# COMPACT_ATOMS: atom_id res chain seq x y z
N MET A 1 -6.09 -10.63 18.95
CA MET A 1 -6.77 -9.41 18.46
C MET A 1 -6.20 -8.23 19.23
N GLY A 2 -5.89 -7.13 18.54
CA GLY A 2 -5.47 -5.86 19.14
C GLY A 2 -6.42 -4.76 18.68
N GLU A 3 -6.50 -3.67 19.45
CA GLU A 3 -7.35 -2.51 19.17
C GLU A 3 -6.50 -1.25 19.05
N GLY A 4 -6.98 -0.28 18.25
CA GLY A 4 -6.31 1.00 18.05
C GLY A 4 -7.07 1.92 17.08
N ALA A 5 -6.72 3.20 17.08
CA ALA A 5 -7.29 4.19 16.16
C ALA A 5 -6.20 5.16 15.66
N GLY A 6 -6.37 5.64 14.44
CA GLY A 6 -5.50 6.64 13.81
C GLY A 6 -6.20 7.31 12.64
N ALA A 7 -5.77 8.52 12.30
CA ALA A 7 -6.27 9.27 11.15
C ALA A 7 -5.12 9.99 10.46
N LEU A 8 -5.22 10.11 9.13
CA LEU A 8 -4.32 10.90 8.29
C LEU A 8 -5.14 11.93 7.54
N ILE A 9 -4.53 13.09 7.29
CA ILE A 9 -5.09 14.12 6.41
C ILE A 9 -4.27 14.11 5.13
N LEU A 10 -4.95 13.87 4.00
CA LEU A 10 -4.34 13.94 2.68
C LEU A 10 -4.67 15.29 2.03
N GLU A 11 -3.69 15.85 1.36
CA GLU A 11 -3.77 17.17 0.74
C GLU A 11 -2.90 17.16 -0.52
N GLU A 12 -3.29 17.96 -1.52
CA GLU A 12 -2.45 18.17 -2.71
C GLU A 12 -1.14 18.85 -2.31
N TYR A 13 -0.02 18.36 -2.86
CA TYR A 13 1.33 18.69 -2.40
C TYR A 13 1.67 20.17 -2.53
N GLU A 14 1.38 20.80 -3.68
CA GLU A 14 1.68 22.21 -3.89
C GLU A 14 0.78 23.12 -3.05
N HIS A 15 -0.48 22.73 -2.82
CA HIS A 15 -1.37 23.40 -1.89
C HIS A 15 -0.84 23.34 -0.44
N ALA A 16 -0.42 22.15 0.02
CA ALA A 16 0.17 21.95 1.35
C ALA A 16 1.44 22.81 1.52
N LYS A 17 2.31 22.85 0.51
CA LYS A 17 3.51 23.71 0.50
C LYS A 17 3.15 25.19 0.54
N LYS A 18 2.21 25.64 -0.28
CA LYS A 18 1.81 27.05 -0.38
C LYS A 18 1.33 27.61 0.95
N ARG A 19 0.61 26.81 1.75
CA ARG A 19 0.13 27.23 3.07
C ARG A 19 1.12 26.96 4.21
N GLY A 20 2.31 26.41 3.92
CA GLY A 20 3.33 26.07 4.92
C GLY A 20 2.93 24.92 5.84
N ALA A 21 2.20 23.93 5.32
CA ALA A 21 1.82 22.74 6.08
C ALA A 21 3.05 21.92 6.47
N LYS A 22 3.01 21.27 7.64
CA LYS A 22 3.97 20.22 7.97
C LYS A 22 3.65 18.96 7.16
N ILE A 23 4.56 18.57 6.28
CA ILE A 23 4.45 17.36 5.46
C ILE A 23 5.24 16.25 6.14
N TYR A 24 4.58 15.11 6.39
CA TYR A 24 5.21 13.94 7.02
C TYR A 24 5.75 12.95 5.99
N ALA A 25 5.02 12.77 4.89
CA ALA A 25 5.35 11.89 3.78
C ALA A 25 4.56 12.32 2.54
N GLU A 26 4.95 11.79 1.40
CA GLU A 26 4.24 11.95 0.12
C GLU A 26 3.62 10.60 -0.26
N LEU A 27 2.34 10.60 -0.63
CA LEU A 27 1.68 9.41 -1.19
C LEU A 27 1.87 9.45 -2.71
N VAL A 28 2.79 8.63 -3.21
CA VAL A 28 3.22 8.69 -4.63
C VAL A 28 2.49 7.69 -5.53
N GLY A 29 1.88 6.64 -4.97
CA GLY A 29 1.07 5.68 -5.72
C GLY A 29 0.25 4.79 -4.80
N ALA A 30 -0.88 4.28 -5.29
CA ALA A 30 -1.77 3.39 -4.57
C ALA A 30 -2.55 2.51 -5.56
N SER A 31 -2.76 1.24 -5.22
CA SER A 31 -3.56 0.36 -6.07
C SER A 31 -4.47 -0.52 -5.23
N MET A 32 -5.50 -1.06 -5.89
CA MET A 32 -6.40 -2.02 -5.31
C MET A 32 -6.78 -3.05 -6.36
N THR A 33 -6.68 -4.32 -6.01
CA THR A 33 -7.05 -5.46 -6.86
C THR A 33 -8.00 -6.38 -6.10
N ALA A 34 -8.61 -7.33 -6.80
CA ALA A 34 -9.40 -8.40 -6.22
C ALA A 34 -9.06 -9.71 -6.92
N ASP A 35 -8.74 -10.75 -6.16
CA ASP A 35 -8.31 -12.05 -6.71
C ASP A 35 -9.44 -12.79 -7.45
N ALA A 36 -10.71 -12.52 -7.11
CA ALA A 36 -11.88 -13.25 -7.60
C ALA A 36 -11.75 -14.80 -7.52
N TYR A 37 -10.94 -15.29 -6.58
CA TYR A 37 -10.54 -16.71 -6.47
C TYR A 37 -11.30 -17.46 -5.38
N HIS A 38 -11.26 -16.95 -4.15
CA HIS A 38 -11.91 -17.55 -2.99
C HIS A 38 -12.51 -16.45 -2.10
N MET A 39 -13.52 -16.80 -1.31
CA MET A 39 -14.28 -15.81 -0.52
C MET A 39 -13.44 -15.16 0.59
N THR A 40 -12.45 -15.87 1.14
CA THR A 40 -11.65 -15.40 2.29
C THR A 40 -10.16 -15.73 2.17
N SER A 41 -9.74 -16.44 1.13
CA SER A 41 -8.35 -16.86 0.96
C SER A 41 -7.76 -16.14 -0.23
N PRO A 42 -6.51 -15.67 -0.14
CA PRO A 42 -5.83 -15.12 -1.31
C PRO A 42 -5.62 -16.21 -2.35
N HIS A 43 -5.34 -15.80 -3.58
CA HIS A 43 -4.84 -16.73 -4.59
C HIS A 43 -3.56 -17.44 -4.06
N PRO A 44 -3.40 -18.77 -4.20
CA PRO A 44 -2.26 -19.51 -3.65
C PRO A 44 -0.90 -19.07 -4.21
N GLU A 45 -0.90 -18.45 -5.39
CA GLU A 45 0.30 -17.87 -6.02
C GLU A 45 0.45 -16.36 -5.76
N GLY A 46 -0.42 -15.75 -4.95
CA GLY A 46 -0.34 -14.33 -4.59
C GLY A 46 -0.59 -13.35 -5.73
N LEU A 47 -1.27 -13.77 -6.81
CA LEU A 47 -1.37 -13.01 -8.06
C LEU A 47 -1.96 -11.60 -7.89
N GLY A 48 -3.05 -11.42 -7.14
CA GLY A 48 -3.65 -10.10 -6.95
C GLY A 48 -2.79 -9.18 -6.08
N THR A 49 -2.14 -9.70 -5.03
CA THR A 49 -1.22 -8.91 -4.20
C THR A 49 0.01 -8.49 -5.01
N ALA A 50 0.63 -9.41 -5.76
CA ALA A 50 1.74 -9.10 -6.65
C ALA A 50 1.34 -8.05 -7.70
N LYS A 51 0.14 -8.19 -8.29
CA LYS A 51 -0.37 -7.22 -9.27
C LYS A 51 -0.66 -5.85 -8.64
N ALA A 52 -1.18 -5.82 -7.42
CA ALA A 52 -1.39 -4.57 -6.69
C ALA A 52 -0.05 -3.86 -6.45
N MET A 53 0.96 -4.56 -5.96
CA MET A 53 2.29 -3.99 -5.73
C MET A 53 2.90 -3.42 -7.03
N GLN A 54 2.78 -4.15 -8.14
CA GLN A 54 3.24 -3.68 -9.45
C GLN A 54 2.52 -2.40 -9.90
N LEU A 55 1.18 -2.36 -9.83
CA LEU A 55 0.40 -1.18 -10.24
C LEU A 55 0.69 0.05 -9.37
N ALA A 56 0.91 -0.14 -8.07
CA ALA A 56 1.25 0.96 -7.16
C ALA A 56 2.64 1.54 -7.48
N LEU A 57 3.61 0.68 -7.82
CA LEU A 57 4.94 1.10 -8.29
C LEU A 57 4.88 1.81 -9.65
N GLU A 58 4.05 1.31 -10.58
CA GLU A 58 3.81 1.95 -11.88
C GLU A 58 3.22 3.36 -11.71
N GLU A 59 2.23 3.54 -10.83
CA GLU A 59 1.66 4.86 -10.54
C GLU A 59 2.70 5.79 -9.87
N ALA A 60 3.48 5.25 -8.93
CA ALA A 60 4.57 5.97 -8.26
C ALA A 60 5.77 6.27 -9.18
N LYS A 61 5.86 5.61 -10.34
CA LYS A 61 6.99 5.64 -11.26
C LYS A 61 8.31 5.25 -10.58
N LEU A 62 8.25 4.22 -9.73
CA LEU A 62 9.40 3.68 -9.00
C LEU A 62 9.70 2.25 -9.44
N ASN A 63 10.97 1.87 -9.39
CA ASN A 63 11.41 0.50 -9.58
C ASN A 63 11.49 -0.24 -8.22
N PRO A 64 11.32 -1.57 -8.19
CA PRO A 64 11.36 -2.34 -6.94
C PRO A 64 12.68 -2.22 -6.15
N ASP A 65 13.80 -1.99 -6.84
CA ASP A 65 15.13 -1.83 -6.23
C ASP A 65 15.34 -0.46 -5.57
N GLU A 66 14.40 0.47 -5.74
CA GLU A 66 14.35 1.76 -5.04
C GLU A 66 13.64 1.66 -3.68
N LEU A 67 13.11 0.48 -3.30
CA LEU A 67 12.42 0.26 -2.03
C LEU A 67 13.37 -0.25 -0.94
N ASP A 68 13.50 0.53 0.14
CA ASP A 68 14.29 0.13 1.31
C ASP A 68 13.50 -0.71 2.33
N TYR A 69 12.17 -0.55 2.36
CA TYR A 69 11.32 -1.13 3.39
C TYR A 69 9.94 -1.52 2.87
N LEU A 70 9.43 -2.65 3.37
CA LEU A 70 8.10 -3.15 3.07
C LEU A 70 7.36 -3.47 4.37
N ASN A 71 6.23 -2.79 4.59
CA ASN A 71 5.32 -3.10 5.70
C ASN A 71 4.29 -4.13 5.23
N LEU A 72 4.49 -5.38 5.61
CA LEU A 72 3.66 -6.51 5.18
C LEU A 72 2.39 -6.65 6.04
N HIS A 73 1.34 -7.23 5.44
CA HIS A 73 0.13 -7.59 6.17
C HIS A 73 0.38 -8.73 7.18
N ALA A 74 1.10 -9.78 6.74
CA ALA A 74 1.64 -10.89 7.53
C ALA A 74 0.81 -11.26 8.77
N THR A 75 -0.28 -11.99 8.54
CA THR A 75 -1.24 -12.36 9.61
C THR A 75 -0.73 -13.47 10.53
N SER A 76 0.50 -13.93 10.35
CA SER A 76 1.09 -15.06 11.07
C SER A 76 0.36 -16.37 10.77
N THR A 77 0.00 -16.58 9.49
CA THR A 77 -0.71 -17.79 9.04
C THR A 77 -0.01 -18.42 7.83
N PRO A 78 0.00 -19.76 7.68
CA PRO A 78 0.69 -20.42 6.56
C PRO A 78 0.22 -20.00 5.17
N VAL A 79 -1.00 -19.47 5.06
CA VAL A 79 -1.59 -19.02 3.78
C VAL A 79 -1.43 -17.52 3.53
N GLY A 80 -1.06 -16.74 4.55
CA GLY A 80 -1.04 -15.28 4.52
C GLY A 80 0.32 -14.63 4.76
N ASP A 81 1.34 -15.43 5.10
CA ASP A 81 2.75 -15.03 5.21
C ASP A 81 3.52 -15.44 3.96
#